data_AF-S4P8S6-F1
#
_entry.id   AF-S4P8S6-F1
#
_cell.length_a   1.000
_cell.length_b   1.000
_cell.length_c   1.000
_cell.angle_alpha   90.00
_cell.angle_beta   90.00
_cell.angle_gamma   90.00
#
_symmetry.space_group_name_H-M   'P 1'
#
loop_
_entity.id
_entity.type
_entity.pdbx_description
1 polymer ?
#
loop_
_entity_poly.entity_id
_entity_poly.type
_entity_poly.pdbx_seq_one_letter_code
_entity_poly.pdbx_strand_id
1 'polypeptide(L)'
;MKLHCEVEVINRVHSSLNIRSNAKYLRSTLALGKEPKNVQEYFILHFSSVNKNGTKYKVKCMKQVFVKCLNEGKVTLRFEEPPHDLCIKSEVIQLKSFMRLLKSCITGDTKDLKLSNLSSIGITSKDIAPTKLTINNRSEFPVKGFPRTLKFLYINGLKLCNFRRDILLLNHLTVLDLSNNEIEKIPPEFGRLPNIS
;
A
#
# COMPACT_ATOMS: atom_id res chain seq x y z
N MET A 1 -1.57 0.51 14.15
CA MET A 1 -0.84 1.33 13.15
C MET A 1 -0.81 0.59 11.83
N LYS A 2 -0.92 1.29 10.69
CA LYS A 2 -0.70 0.73 9.34
C LYS A 2 0.61 1.28 8.78
N LEU A 3 1.37 0.46 8.07
CA LEU A 3 2.58 0.83 7.34
C LEU A 3 2.44 0.41 5.88
N HIS A 4 2.48 1.39 4.98
CA HIS A 4 2.55 1.13 3.53
C HIS A 4 4.02 0.90 3.15
N CYS A 5 4.30 -0.22 2.50
CA CYS A 5 5.67 -0.67 2.28
C CYS A 5 5.74 -1.63 1.09
N GLU A 6 6.94 -2.06 0.75
CA GLU A 6 7.16 -3.22 -0.09
C GLU A 6 7.66 -4.36 0.78
N VAL A 7 7.08 -5.54 0.60
CA VAL A 7 7.44 -6.73 1.36
C VAL A 7 7.74 -7.87 0.40
N GLU A 8 8.89 -8.49 0.63
CA GLU A 8 9.23 -9.80 0.11
C GLU A 8 9.04 -10.82 1.23
N VAL A 9 8.31 -11.89 0.94
CA VAL A 9 8.05 -12.99 1.90
C VAL A 9 8.89 -14.18 1.50
N ILE A 10 9.83 -14.57 2.36
CA ILE A 10 10.68 -15.73 2.15
C ILE A 10 10.14 -16.87 3.01
N ASN A 11 9.67 -17.95 2.37
CA ASN A 11 9.29 -19.17 3.07
C ASN A 11 10.55 -20.03 3.33
N ARG A 12 10.94 -20.16 4.60
CA ARG A 12 12.17 -20.86 4.97
C ARG A 12 12.10 -22.37 4.72
N VAL A 13 10.90 -22.96 4.65
CA VAL A 13 10.71 -24.38 4.27
C VAL A 13 11.00 -24.59 2.79
N HIS A 14 10.69 -23.61 1.94
CA HIS A 14 10.97 -23.70 0.50
C HIS A 14 12.44 -23.42 0.20
N SER A 15 13.07 -22.53 0.98
CA SER A 15 14.51 -22.24 0.88
C SER A 15 15.37 -23.46 1.19
N SER A 16 14.96 -24.34 2.12
CA SER A 16 15.65 -25.61 2.39
C SER A 16 15.49 -26.65 1.28
N LEU A 17 14.51 -26.48 0.38
CA LEU A 17 14.22 -27.40 -0.73
C LEU A 17 14.78 -26.92 -2.08
N ASN A 18 15.61 -25.87 -2.11
CA ASN A 18 16.10 -25.20 -3.34
C ASN A 18 15.00 -24.71 -4.29
N ILE A 19 13.76 -24.57 -3.80
CA ILE A 19 12.64 -24.01 -4.57
C ILE A 19 12.81 -22.49 -4.56
N ARG A 20 13.37 -21.93 -5.64
CA ARG A 20 13.53 -20.48 -5.80
C ARG A 20 12.15 -19.84 -5.91
N SER A 21 11.67 -19.21 -4.85
CA SER A 21 10.58 -18.25 -4.98
C SER A 21 11.10 -17.08 -5.80
N ASN A 22 10.35 -16.63 -6.81
CA ASN A 22 10.67 -15.38 -7.51
C ASN A 22 10.65 -14.23 -6.48
N ALA A 23 11.85 -13.90 -5.98
CA ALA A 23 12.16 -12.92 -4.96
C ALA A 23 11.75 -11.52 -5.43
N LYS A 24 10.45 -11.20 -5.32
CA LYS A 24 9.90 -9.93 -5.75
C LYS A 24 9.26 -9.21 -4.58
N TYR A 25 9.72 -7.98 -4.38
CA TYR A 25 9.07 -7.04 -3.49
C TYR A 25 7.69 -6.69 -4.02
N LEU A 26 6.67 -6.91 -3.19
CA LEU A 26 5.29 -6.58 -3.52
C LEU A 26 4.84 -5.39 -2.68
N ARG A 27 4.14 -4.45 -3.32
CA ARG A 27 3.43 -3.39 -2.62
C ARG A 27 2.49 -4.03 -1.60
N SER A 28 2.65 -3.62 -0.36
CA SER A 28 2.10 -4.29 0.81
C SER A 28 1.69 -3.30 1.88
N THR A 29 0.78 -3.74 2.75
CA THR A 29 0.40 -3.02 3.96
C THR A 29 0.62 -3.93 5.15
N LEU A 30 1.39 -3.47 6.12
CA LEU A 30 1.55 -4.12 7.42
C LEU A 30 0.70 -3.39 8.46
N ALA A 31 -0.23 -4.10 9.08
CA ALA A 31 -1.06 -3.56 10.14
C ALA A 31 -0.72 -4.23 11.47
N LEU A 32 -0.32 -3.44 12.46
CA LEU A 32 -0.12 -3.90 13.84
C LEU A 32 -1.38 -3.66 14.66
N GLY A 33 -1.85 -4.69 15.36
CA GLY A 33 -2.85 -4.50 16.39
C GLY A 33 -3.03 -5.66 17.37
N LYS A 34 -4.10 -5.58 18.17
CA LYS A 34 -4.35 -6.43 19.34
C LYS A 34 -5.29 -7.58 18.99
N GLU A 35 -5.05 -8.74 19.59
CA GLU A 35 -5.94 -9.88 19.48
C GLU A 35 -7.29 -9.58 20.15
N PRO A 36 -8.44 -9.79 19.48
CA PRO A 36 -9.75 -9.50 20.06
C PRO A 36 -10.06 -10.32 21.32
N LYS A 37 -9.53 -11.54 21.38
CA LYS A 37 -9.77 -12.50 22.48
C LYS A 37 -8.75 -12.38 23.62
N ASN A 38 -7.61 -11.75 23.39
CA ASN A 38 -6.55 -11.61 24.39
C ASN A 38 -5.91 -10.23 24.29
N VAL A 39 -6.28 -9.35 25.22
CA VAL A 39 -5.90 -7.92 25.20
C VAL A 39 -4.39 -7.70 25.30
N GLN A 40 -3.63 -8.68 25.79
CA GLN A 40 -2.18 -8.63 25.91
C GLN A 40 -1.42 -9.20 24.70
N GLU A 41 -2.10 -9.87 23.77
CA GLU A 41 -1.47 -10.42 22.57
C GLU A 41 -1.58 -9.47 21.36
N TYR A 42 -0.49 -9.40 20.60
CA TYR A 42 -0.36 -8.56 19.41
C TYR A 42 -0.12 -9.41 18.17
N PHE A 43 -0.56 -8.89 17.02
CA PHE A 43 -0.29 -9.49 15.72
C PHE A 43 0.02 -8.44 14.65
N ILE A 44 0.75 -8.87 13.63
CA ILE A 44 0.96 -8.16 12.38
C ILE A 44 0.11 -8.84 11.32
N LEU A 45 -0.71 -8.05 10.61
CA LEU A 45 -1.47 -8.49 9.46
C LEU A 45 -0.80 -7.94 8.20
N HIS A 46 -0.35 -8.83 7.33
CA HIS A 46 0.33 -8.50 6.09
C HIS A 46 -0.62 -8.67 4.91
N PHE A 47 -0.89 -7.59 4.20
CA PHE A 47 -1.58 -7.60 2.92
C PHE A 47 -0.58 -7.30 1.82
N SER A 48 -0.77 -7.90 0.65
CA SER A 48 0.01 -7.59 -0.54
C SER A 48 -0.92 -7.33 -1.73
N SER A 49 -0.38 -6.78 -2.81
CA SER A 49 -1.11 -6.58 -4.06
C SER A 49 -1.73 -7.87 -4.61
N VAL A 50 -1.19 -9.04 -4.27
CA VAL A 50 -1.68 -10.35 -4.70
C VAL A 50 -2.47 -11.07 -3.60
N ASN A 51 -2.13 -10.89 -2.32
CA ASN A 51 -2.83 -11.50 -1.20
C ASN A 51 -3.67 -10.45 -0.47
N LYS A 52 -4.93 -10.32 -0.90
CA LYS A 52 -5.92 -9.40 -0.34
C LYS A 52 -6.57 -9.91 0.94
N ASN A 53 -6.57 -11.22 1.17
CA ASN A 53 -7.13 -11.83 2.40
C ASN A 53 -6.23 -11.56 3.61
N GLY A 54 -4.94 -11.32 3.34
CA GLY A 54 -3.94 -11.00 4.33
C GLY A 54 -3.42 -12.24 5.07
N THR A 55 -2.17 -12.20 5.50
CA THR A 55 -1.54 -13.24 6.32
C THR A 55 -1.29 -12.68 7.70
N LYS A 56 -1.78 -13.37 8.73
CA LYS A 56 -1.62 -12.98 10.13
C LYS A 56 -0.38 -13.62 10.73
N TYR A 57 0.48 -12.80 11.31
CA TYR A 57 1.69 -13.19 12.03
C TYR A 57 1.54 -12.77 13.48
N LYS A 58 1.53 -13.74 14.41
CA LYS A 58 1.44 -13.42 15.84
C LYS A 58 2.79 -12.89 16.30
N VAL A 59 2.80 -11.79 17.07
CA VAL A 59 4.05 -11.21 17.58
C VAL A 59 4.75 -12.19 18.53
N LYS A 60 4.02 -13.04 19.25
CA LYS A 60 4.60 -14.10 20.08
C LYS A 60 5.37 -15.17 19.31
N CYS A 61 5.09 -15.35 18.02
CA CYS A 61 5.80 -16.26 17.14
C CYS A 61 7.02 -15.60 16.48
N MET A 62 7.35 -14.36 16.83
CA MET A 62 8.51 -13.66 16.30
C MET A 62 9.79 -14.22 16.91
N LYS A 63 10.67 -14.74 16.06
CA LYS A 63 11.95 -15.31 16.48
C LYS A 63 13.04 -14.23 16.55
N GLN A 64 13.09 -13.35 15.56
CA GLN A 64 14.16 -12.37 15.44
C GLN A 64 13.75 -11.15 14.60
N VAL A 65 14.33 -9.99 14.92
CA VAL A 65 14.19 -8.75 14.16
C VAL A 65 15.57 -8.28 13.70
N PHE A 66 15.77 -8.13 12.40
CA PHE A 66 17.03 -7.66 11.81
C PHE A 66 16.90 -6.19 11.40
N VAL A 67 17.61 -5.31 12.12
CA VAL A 67 17.52 -3.84 11.96
C VAL A 67 18.79 -3.18 11.44
N LYS A 68 19.78 -3.96 10.99
CA LYS A 68 21.10 -3.45 10.55
C LYS A 68 20.99 -2.32 9.50
N CYS A 69 20.01 -2.43 8.60
CA CYS A 69 19.76 -1.46 7.53
C CYS A 69 18.53 -0.58 7.79
N LEU A 70 18.11 -0.41 9.05
CA LEU A 70 16.93 0.39 9.40
C LEU A 70 17.05 1.85 8.94
N ASN A 71 18.26 2.42 8.99
CA ASN A 71 18.52 3.78 8.50
C ASN A 71 18.41 3.91 6.98
N GLU A 72 18.47 2.79 6.23
CA GLU A 72 18.22 2.74 4.79
C GLU A 72 16.74 2.40 4.46
N GLY A 73 15.88 2.29 5.48
CA GLY A 73 14.47 1.93 5.27
C GLY A 73 14.26 0.44 5.05
N LYS A 74 15.18 -0.42 5.53
CA LYS A 74 15.09 -1.89 5.39
C LYS A 74 15.11 -2.61 6.73
N VAL A 75 14.20 -3.55 6.91
CA VAL A 75 14.13 -4.43 8.10
C VAL A 75 13.69 -5.82 7.68
N THR A 76 14.17 -6.86 8.36
CA THR A 76 13.63 -8.21 8.22
C THR A 76 12.99 -8.69 9.52
N LEU A 77 11.74 -9.13 9.47
CA LEU A 77 11.04 -9.77 10.59
C LEU A 77 11.00 -11.27 10.38
N ARG A 78 11.57 -12.04 11.29
CA ARG A 78 11.61 -13.50 11.22
C ARG A 78 10.62 -14.11 12.20
N PHE A 79 9.72 -14.94 11.67
CA PHE A 79 8.71 -15.66 12.46
C PHE A 79 9.01 -17.14 12.50
N GLU A 80 8.77 -17.78 13.65
CA GLU A 80 8.79 -19.24 13.81
C GLU A 80 7.57 -19.86 13.13
N GLU A 81 6.39 -19.24 13.29
CA GLU A 81 5.12 -19.74 12.76
C GLU A 81 4.25 -18.59 12.17
N PRO A 82 3.90 -18.66 10.86
CA PRO A 82 4.51 -19.54 9.86
C PRO A 82 6.01 -19.22 9.69
N PRO A 83 6.84 -20.16 9.21
CA PRO A 83 8.30 -20.03 9.13
C PRO A 83 8.73 -19.10 7.98
N HIS A 84 8.33 -17.83 8.06
CA HIS A 84 8.56 -16.80 7.06
C HIS A 84 9.52 -15.73 7.57
N ASP A 85 10.32 -15.19 6.65
CA ASP A 85 11.02 -13.92 6.81
C ASP A 85 10.30 -12.85 5.99
N LEU A 86 9.88 -11.77 6.63
CA LEU A 86 9.31 -10.61 5.97
C LEU A 86 10.41 -9.57 5.78
N CYS A 87 10.93 -9.46 4.56
CA CYS A 87 11.88 -8.43 4.18
C CYS A 87 11.11 -7.17 3.76
N ILE A 88 11.23 -6.10 4.54
CA ILE A 88 10.43 -4.88 4.43
C ILE A 88 11.30 -3.75 3.88
N LYS A 89 10.77 -3.01 2.90
CA LYS A 89 11.29 -1.74 2.41
C LYS A 89 10.23 -0.66 2.57
N SER A 90 10.56 0.46 3.20
CA SER A 90 9.64 1.58 3.38
C SER A 90 10.40 2.88 3.62
N GLU A 91 9.67 3.99 3.70
CA GLU A 91 10.23 5.28 4.10
C GLU A 91 10.78 5.21 5.54
N VAL A 92 11.98 5.77 5.75
CA VAL A 92 12.75 5.59 6.99
C VAL A 92 11.98 6.04 8.24
N ILE A 93 11.29 7.19 8.16
CA ILE A 93 10.56 7.76 9.30
C ILE A 93 9.38 6.86 9.69
N GLN A 94 8.60 6.42 8.69
CA GLN A 94 7.46 5.54 8.91
C GLN A 94 7.90 4.18 9.45
N LEU A 95 8.99 3.63 8.92
CA LEU A 95 9.55 2.36 9.36
C LEU A 95 10.07 2.45 10.80
N LYS A 96 10.81 3.52 11.15
CA LYS A 96 11.26 3.76 12.53
C LYS A 96 10.09 3.89 13.51
N SER A 97 9.04 4.62 13.12
CA SER A 97 7.82 4.72 13.92
C SER A 97 7.16 3.35 14.11
N PHE A 98 7.02 2.56 13.05
CA PHE A 98 6.47 1.21 13.10
C PHE A 98 7.31 0.28 14.00
N MET A 99 8.64 0.37 13.91
CA MET A 99 9.56 -0.42 14.74
C MET A 99 9.53 -0.04 16.21
N ARG A 100 9.35 1.25 16.53
CA ARG A 100 9.15 1.68 17.91
C ARG A 100 7.90 1.05 18.52
N LEU A 101 6.78 1.06 17.80
CA LEU A 101 5.55 0.44 18.27
C LEU A 101 5.67 -1.08 18.37
N LEU A 102 6.29 -1.72 17.38
CA LEU A 102 6.53 -3.17 17.42
C LEU A 102 7.39 -3.56 18.62
N LYS A 103 8.43 -2.78 18.93
CA LYS A 103 9.27 -3.00 20.10
C LYS A 103 8.44 -2.97 21.39
N SER A 104 7.58 -1.97 21.56
CA SER A 104 6.67 -1.89 22.71
C SER A 104 5.70 -3.07 22.79
N CYS A 105 5.20 -3.57 21.65
CA CYS A 105 4.38 -4.78 21.63
C CYS A 105 5.13 -6.04 22.03
N ILE A 106 6.44 -6.13 21.72
CA ILE A 106 7.29 -7.25 22.14
C ILE A 106 7.66 -7.15 23.62
N THR A 107 7.97 -5.95 24.12
CA THR A 107 8.39 -5.75 25.52
C THR A 107 7.24 -5.64 26.51
N GLY A 108 5.99 -5.57 26.04
CA GLY A 108 4.80 -5.40 26.88
C GLY A 108 4.62 -3.99 27.45
N ASP A 109 5.48 -3.05 27.06
CA ASP A 109 5.43 -1.65 27.53
C ASP A 109 4.42 -0.84 26.70
N THR A 110 3.14 -1.14 26.88
CA THR A 110 2.05 -0.60 26.06
C THR A 110 1.17 0.41 26.77
N LYS A 111 1.63 0.96 27.91
CA LYS A 111 0.85 1.88 28.76
C LYS A 111 0.45 3.18 28.04
N ASP A 112 1.24 3.61 27.04
CA ASP A 112 0.97 4.82 26.24
C ASP A 112 0.57 4.55 24.78
N LEU A 113 0.35 3.28 24.42
CA LEU A 113 0.09 2.90 23.04
C LEU A 113 -1.41 2.97 22.72
N LYS A 114 -1.85 4.13 22.20
CA LYS A 114 -3.13 4.27 21.49
C LYS A 114 -3.09 3.51 20.15
N LEU A 115 -3.13 2.17 20.19
CA LEU A 115 -3.48 1.39 19.00
C LEU A 115 -4.98 1.55 18.77
N SER A 116 -5.35 2.26 17.71
CA SER A 116 -6.71 2.30 17.19
C SER A 116 -7.28 0.88 17.07
N ASN A 117 -8.47 0.65 17.61
CA ASN A 117 -9.17 -0.63 17.53
C ASN A 117 -9.23 -1.13 16.07
N LEU A 118 -8.82 -2.38 15.86
CA LEU A 118 -8.77 -2.99 14.52
C LEU A 118 -10.15 -3.35 13.96
N SER A 119 -11.25 -3.11 14.70
CA SER A 119 -12.62 -3.29 14.22
C SER A 119 -12.96 -2.38 13.03
N SER A 120 -12.14 -1.35 12.75
CA SER A 120 -12.21 -0.52 11.55
C SER A 120 -11.26 -0.96 10.42
N ILE A 121 -10.58 -2.10 10.54
CA ILE A 121 -9.86 -2.75 9.42
C ILE A 121 -10.87 -3.52 8.57
N GLY A 122 -11.91 -2.83 8.12
CA GLY A 122 -12.37 -3.09 6.78
C GLY A 122 -11.28 -2.53 5.87
N ILE A 123 -10.35 -3.35 5.39
CA ILE A 123 -9.74 -3.06 4.08
C ILE A 123 -10.84 -3.37 3.08
N THR A 124 -11.85 -2.50 3.03
CA THR A 124 -12.54 -2.31 1.78
C THR A 124 -11.49 -1.76 0.83
N SER A 125 -11.52 -2.21 -0.41
CA SER A 125 -10.72 -1.74 -1.54
C SER A 125 -10.73 -0.22 -1.79
N LYS A 126 -11.27 0.58 -0.86
CA LYS A 126 -11.42 2.04 -0.93
C LYS A 126 -10.15 2.82 -0.57
N ASP A 127 -9.17 2.23 0.12
CA ASP A 127 -7.94 2.94 0.54
C ASP A 127 -6.75 2.81 -0.42
N ILE A 128 -6.87 2.02 -1.50
CA ILE A 128 -5.92 2.12 -2.61
C ILE A 128 -6.56 3.07 -3.62
N ALA A 129 -6.09 4.32 -3.63
CA ALA A 129 -6.51 5.28 -4.63
C ALA A 129 -6.32 4.66 -6.03
N PRO A 130 -7.36 4.67 -6.89
CA PRO A 130 -7.36 3.88 -8.11
C PRO A 130 -6.22 4.32 -9.04
N THR A 131 -5.63 3.35 -9.72
CA THR A 131 -4.62 3.60 -10.76
C THR A 131 -5.23 3.66 -12.17
N LYS A 132 -6.46 3.17 -12.32
CA LYS A 132 -7.25 3.28 -13.55
C LYS A 132 -8.64 3.82 -13.21
N LEU A 133 -9.10 4.80 -13.97
CA LEU A 133 -10.45 5.34 -13.87
C LEU A 133 -11.03 5.45 -15.28
N THR A 134 -12.26 4.97 -15.43
CA THR A 134 -13.05 5.10 -16.65
C THR A 134 -14.34 5.81 -16.28
N ILE A 135 -14.66 6.89 -16.97
CA ILE A 135 -15.86 7.70 -16.75
C ILE A 135 -16.71 7.59 -18.00
N ASN A 136 -17.84 6.90 -17.88
CA ASN A 136 -18.82 6.73 -18.96
C ASN A 136 -20.07 7.59 -18.74
N ASN A 137 -20.20 8.19 -17.55
CA ASN A 137 -21.29 9.10 -17.22
C ASN A 137 -20.77 10.32 -16.44
N ARG A 138 -21.37 11.49 -16.65
CA ARG A 138 -21.03 12.71 -15.91
C ARG A 138 -21.23 12.58 -14.40
N SER A 139 -22.13 11.72 -13.94
CA SER A 139 -22.33 11.46 -12.50
C SER A 139 -21.18 10.68 -11.86
N GLU A 140 -20.31 10.06 -12.65
CA GLU A 140 -19.14 9.29 -12.16
C GLU A 140 -17.90 10.16 -11.91
N PHE A 141 -17.98 11.47 -12.19
CA PHE A 141 -16.87 12.37 -11.90
C PHE A 141 -16.62 12.47 -10.38
N PRO A 142 -15.36 12.34 -9.93
CA PRO A 142 -15.05 12.44 -8.53
C PRO A 142 -15.25 13.88 -8.02
N VAL A 143 -16.10 14.03 -6.99
CA VAL A 143 -16.42 15.33 -6.36
C VAL A 143 -15.18 16.01 -5.78
N LYS A 144 -14.20 15.22 -5.29
CA LYS A 144 -12.94 15.71 -4.70
C LYS A 144 -11.79 15.84 -5.72
N GLY A 145 -12.10 15.75 -7.02
CA GLY A 145 -11.10 15.74 -8.08
C GLY A 145 -10.44 14.37 -8.30
N PHE A 146 -9.62 14.29 -9.33
CA PHE A 146 -9.00 13.02 -9.74
C PHE A 146 -7.96 12.52 -8.70
N PRO A 147 -7.94 11.21 -8.40
CA PRO A 147 -6.90 10.63 -7.56
C PRO A 147 -5.50 10.78 -8.20
N ARG A 148 -4.54 11.36 -7.44
CA ARG A 148 -3.17 11.60 -7.93
C ARG A 148 -2.38 10.33 -8.26
N THR A 149 -2.89 9.17 -7.87
CA THR A 149 -2.33 7.83 -8.16
C THR A 149 -2.67 7.31 -9.56
N LEU A 150 -3.53 8.00 -10.31
CA LEU A 150 -3.97 7.55 -11.62
C LEU A 150 -2.81 7.44 -12.60
N LYS A 151 -2.79 6.31 -13.29
CA LYS A 151 -1.93 6.01 -14.44
C LYS A 151 -2.74 5.96 -15.73
N PHE A 152 -3.99 5.50 -15.65
CA PHE A 152 -4.87 5.37 -16.80
C PHE A 152 -6.18 6.13 -16.53
N LEU A 153 -6.51 7.09 -17.39
CA LEU A 153 -7.75 7.85 -17.34
C LEU A 153 -8.46 7.77 -18.68
N TYR A 154 -9.69 7.25 -18.68
CA TYR A 154 -10.55 7.16 -19.86
C TYR A 154 -11.82 7.97 -19.59
N ILE A 155 -12.13 8.94 -20.45
CA ILE A 155 -13.32 9.76 -20.34
C ILE A 155 -13.89 9.86 -21.75
N ASN A 156 -14.77 8.92 -22.11
CA ASN A 156 -15.16 8.74 -23.50
C ASN A 156 -16.66 9.02 -23.65
N GLY A 157 -17.05 9.71 -24.74
CA GLY A 157 -18.48 9.81 -25.09
C GLY A 157 -19.31 10.78 -24.24
N LEU A 158 -18.70 11.78 -23.58
CA LEU A 158 -19.40 12.65 -22.63
C LEU A 158 -19.75 14.04 -23.16
N LYS A 159 -19.49 14.32 -24.44
CA LYS A 159 -19.67 15.65 -25.08
C LYS A 159 -19.03 16.77 -24.26
N LEU A 160 -17.82 16.52 -23.75
CA LEU A 160 -17.07 17.55 -23.04
C LEU A 160 -16.57 18.56 -24.06
N CYS A 161 -16.94 19.83 -23.92
CA CYS A 161 -16.44 20.90 -24.81
C CYS A 161 -15.10 21.47 -24.32
N ASN A 162 -14.79 21.31 -23.03
CA ASN A 162 -13.63 21.89 -22.38
C ASN A 162 -12.74 20.83 -21.75
N PHE A 163 -11.42 21.01 -21.89
CA PHE A 163 -10.44 20.21 -21.17
C PHE A 163 -10.43 20.56 -19.67
N ARG A 164 -10.49 19.56 -18.79
CA ARG A 164 -10.40 19.79 -17.35
C ARG A 164 -8.94 19.94 -16.91
N ARG A 165 -8.59 21.10 -16.34
CA ARG A 165 -7.21 21.40 -15.91
C ARG A 165 -6.72 20.54 -14.75
N ASP A 166 -7.59 19.92 -13.97
CA ASP A 166 -7.19 19.02 -12.88
C ASP A 166 -6.52 17.73 -13.37
N ILE A 167 -6.70 17.36 -14.65
CA ILE A 167 -5.94 16.29 -15.32
C ILE A 167 -4.44 16.64 -15.36
N LEU A 168 -4.09 17.93 -15.44
CA LEU A 168 -2.69 18.40 -15.47
C LEU A 168 -1.95 18.16 -14.14
N LEU A 169 -2.67 17.84 -13.06
CA LEU A 169 -2.09 17.56 -11.74
C LEU A 169 -1.72 16.08 -11.56
N LEU A 170 -2.00 15.23 -12.55
CA LEU A 170 -1.80 13.79 -12.49
C LEU A 170 -0.38 13.41 -12.95
N ASN A 171 0.60 13.62 -12.08
CA ASN A 171 2.02 13.40 -12.37
C ASN A 171 2.38 11.95 -12.74
N HIS A 172 1.52 10.97 -12.42
CA HIS A 172 1.73 9.56 -12.72
C HIS A 172 0.93 9.06 -13.93
N LEU A 173 0.20 9.95 -14.62
CA LEU A 173 -0.64 9.60 -15.74
C LEU A 173 0.21 9.19 -16.95
N THR A 174 -0.03 7.98 -17.44
CA THR A 174 0.65 7.40 -18.61
C THR A 174 -0.26 7.30 -19.82
N VAL A 175 -1.58 7.16 -19.60
CA VAL A 175 -2.58 7.05 -20.66
C VAL A 175 -3.75 7.96 -20.32
N LEU A 176 -4.09 8.84 -21.27
CA LEU A 176 -5.28 9.67 -21.25
C LEU A 176 -6.07 9.44 -22.54
N ASP A 177 -7.29 8.95 -22.41
CA ASP A 177 -8.24 8.83 -23.51
C ASP A 177 -9.40 9.81 -23.27
N LEU A 178 -9.57 10.75 -24.18
CA LEU A 178 -10.67 11.72 -24.22
C LEU A 178 -11.49 11.57 -25.50
N SER A 179 -11.42 10.42 -26.16
CA SER A 179 -12.10 10.17 -27.43
C SER A 179 -13.62 10.34 -27.32
N ASN A 180 -14.26 10.65 -28.46
CA ASN A 180 -15.70 10.86 -28.55
C ASN A 180 -16.23 11.95 -27.60
N ASN A 181 -15.42 13.00 -27.36
CA ASN A 181 -15.87 14.26 -26.77
C ASN A 181 -15.80 15.38 -27.82
N GLU A 182 -16.18 16.58 -27.42
CA GLU A 182 -16.25 17.78 -28.26
C GLU A 182 -15.16 18.79 -27.83
N ILE A 183 -14.01 18.30 -27.34
CA ILE A 183 -12.95 19.16 -26.79
C ILE A 183 -12.21 19.82 -27.96
N GLU A 184 -12.43 21.11 -28.15
CA GLU A 184 -11.82 21.86 -29.25
C GLU A 184 -10.37 22.30 -28.94
N LYS A 185 -10.05 22.51 -27.66
CA LYS A 185 -8.77 23.07 -27.22
C LYS A 185 -8.16 22.29 -26.07
N ILE A 186 -6.93 21.87 -26.27
CA ILE A 186 -6.07 21.31 -25.21
C ILE A 186 -5.15 22.43 -24.71
N PRO A 187 -5.06 22.64 -23.38
CA PRO A 187 -4.20 23.69 -22.82
C PRO A 187 -2.71 23.41 -23.12
N PRO A 188 -1.88 24.45 -23.38
CA PRO A 188 -0.46 24.28 -23.70
C PRO A 188 0.34 23.60 -22.57
N GLU A 189 -0.13 23.71 -21.33
CA GLU A 189 0.44 23.03 -20.17
C GLU A 189 0.36 21.50 -20.26
N PHE A 190 -0.49 20.95 -21.14
CA PHE A 190 -0.60 19.51 -21.37
C PHE A 190 0.73 18.88 -21.79
N GLY A 191 1.51 19.58 -22.62
CA GLY A 191 2.83 19.12 -23.05
C GLY A 191 3.88 19.05 -21.93
N ARG A 192 3.57 19.52 -20.72
CA ARG A 192 4.47 19.48 -19.55
C ARG A 192 4.23 18.26 -18.65
N LEU A 193 3.29 17.38 -18.98
CA LEU A 193 3.03 16.18 -18.20
C LEU A 193 4.20 15.18 -18.35
N PRO A 194 4.83 14.74 -17.23
CA PRO A 194 6.14 14.09 -17.28
C PRO A 194 6.13 12.65 -17.80
N ASN A 195 4.98 11.98 -17.79
CA ASN A 195 4.87 10.53 -18.04
C ASN A 195 3.84 10.16 -19.10
N ILE A 196 3.24 11.14 -19.79
CA ILE A 196 2.23 10.90 -20.81
C ILE A 196 2.93 10.67 -22.16
N SER A 197 2.61 9.56 -22.81
CA SER A 197 3.18 9.16 -24.11
C SER A 197 2.20 9.41 -25.24
#